data_AF-A0A1B1B3Y1-F1
#
_entry.id   AF-A0A1B1B3Y1-F1
#
_cell.length_a   1.000
_cell.length_b   1.000
_cell.length_c   1.000
_cell.angle_alpha   90.00
_cell.angle_beta   90.00
_cell.angle_gamma   90.00
#
_symmetry.space_group_name_H-M   'P 1'
#
loop_
_entity.id
_entity.type
_entity.pdbx_description
1 polymer ?
#
loop_
_entity_poly.entity_id
_entity_poly.type
_entity_poly.pdbx_seq_one_letter_code
_entity_poly.pdbx_strand_id
1 'polypeptide(L)'
;MAPGSRKNVAWPPHVVRRLARIAALVPLLMVGIGVLGTSPDWFPAALILGVLTVALAIAVLMATATKGWVFFAGLITGLAVALGSGLVFQAALMQSQGRRTEVRITSVYTTEGKTGPIYHCRLKRTDGRPMDHADIVGMGCNGKEDAGTTEDLLVDPSGWLAPQPADADFSSLPVGVVGVGVAIGLWELTVWQTRRIGLREAAANPTAPGRPSGAKPSADNRSKKKRKRR
;
A
#
# COMPACT_ATOMS: atom_id res chain seq x y z
N MET A 1 8.51 16.75 36.01
CA MET A 1 9.09 15.99 34.87
C MET A 1 9.08 16.91 33.66
N ALA A 2 10.25 17.40 33.25
CA ALA A 2 10.37 18.25 32.05
C ALA A 2 10.20 17.38 30.79
N PRO A 3 9.35 17.77 29.82
CA PRO A 3 9.24 17.04 28.57
C PRO A 3 10.55 17.18 27.81
N GLY A 4 11.23 16.05 27.61
CA GLY A 4 12.47 15.98 26.85
C GLY A 4 12.27 16.58 25.45
N SER A 5 12.93 17.70 25.21
CA SER A 5 13.08 18.31 23.88
C SER A 5 13.67 17.25 22.95
N ARG A 6 12.84 16.63 22.11
CA ARG A 6 13.34 15.84 20.98
C ARG A 6 14.13 16.82 20.13
N LYS A 7 15.46 16.76 20.20
CA LYS A 7 16.34 17.44 19.25
C LYS A 7 15.92 16.91 17.88
N ASN A 8 15.23 17.75 17.10
CA ASN A 8 14.90 17.43 15.72
C ASN A 8 16.23 17.24 14.99
N VAL A 9 16.61 15.98 14.77
CA VAL A 9 17.80 15.64 14.01
C VAL A 9 17.51 16.03 12.57
N ALA A 10 17.94 17.24 12.20
CA ALA A 10 17.80 17.73 10.85
C ALA A 10 18.69 16.89 9.93
N TRP A 11 18.07 16.06 9.10
CA TRP A 11 18.78 15.19 8.16
C TRP A 11 19.51 16.01 7.10
N PRO A 12 20.70 15.58 6.64
CA PRO A 12 21.40 16.26 5.58
C PRO A 12 20.63 16.16 4.24
N PRO A 13 20.75 17.17 3.36
CA PRO A 13 19.88 17.32 2.19
C PRO A 13 19.99 16.17 1.18
N HIS A 14 21.12 15.47 1.12
CA HIS A 14 21.30 14.29 0.26
C HIS A 14 20.48 13.08 0.76
N VAL A 15 20.37 12.90 2.09
CA VAL A 15 19.54 11.85 2.71
C VAL A 15 18.07 12.13 2.44
N VAL A 16 17.61 13.38 2.62
CA VAL A 16 16.23 13.79 2.30
C VAL A 16 15.88 13.52 0.84
N ARG A 17 16.79 13.83 -0.10
CA ARG A 17 16.59 13.53 -1.53
C ARG A 17 16.58 12.04 -1.85
N ARG A 18 17.31 11.21 -1.11
CA ARG A 18 17.32 9.75 -1.29
C ARG A 18 16.03 9.13 -0.75
N LEU A 19 15.63 9.52 0.45
CA LEU A 19 14.38 9.07 1.09
C LEU A 19 13.15 9.45 0.27
N ALA A 20 13.08 10.68 -0.25
CA ALA A 20 11.97 11.10 -1.12
C ALA A 20 11.89 10.27 -2.41
N ARG A 21 13.03 9.89 -3.01
CA ARG A 21 13.04 9.01 -4.19
C ARG A 21 12.54 7.60 -3.87
N ILE A 22 12.94 7.06 -2.72
CA ILE A 22 12.45 5.75 -2.26
C ILE A 22 10.94 5.82 -1.98
N ALA A 23 10.48 6.88 -1.31
CA ALA A 23 9.08 7.09 -1.00
C ALA A 23 8.19 7.24 -2.25
N ALA A 24 8.71 7.83 -3.33
CA ALA A 24 8.01 7.94 -4.62
C ALA A 24 7.88 6.59 -5.36
N LEU A 25 8.66 5.57 -4.99
CA LEU A 25 8.53 4.22 -5.56
C LEU A 25 7.55 3.34 -4.78
N VAL A 26 7.11 3.77 -3.59
CA VAL A 26 6.20 3.02 -2.73
C VAL A 26 4.87 2.70 -3.42
N PRO A 27 4.20 3.62 -4.15
CA PRO A 27 2.94 3.32 -4.80
C PRO A 27 3.05 2.17 -5.81
N LEU A 28 4.16 2.08 -6.52
CA LEU A 28 4.40 0.97 -7.46
C LEU A 28 4.48 -0.37 -6.72
N LEU A 29 5.18 -0.40 -5.58
CA LEU A 29 5.24 -1.59 -4.74
C LEU A 29 3.84 -1.95 -4.19
N MET A 30 3.06 -0.95 -3.78
CA MET A 30 1.69 -1.16 -3.28
C MET A 30 0.77 -1.73 -4.33
N VAL A 31 0.88 -1.27 -5.58
CA VAL A 31 0.12 -1.84 -6.70
C VAL A 31 0.51 -3.31 -6.90
N GLY A 32 1.81 -3.63 -6.90
CA GLY A 32 2.27 -5.01 -7.02
C GLY A 32 1.76 -5.92 -5.90
N ILE A 33 1.78 -5.44 -4.66
CA ILE A 33 1.25 -6.16 -3.50
C ILE A 33 -0.27 -6.30 -3.58
N GLY A 34 -0.98 -5.25 -4.03
CA GLY A 34 -2.42 -5.29 -4.23
C GLY A 34 -2.84 -6.33 -5.25
N VAL A 35 -2.14 -6.40 -6.39
CA VAL A 35 -2.32 -7.46 -7.41
C VAL A 35 -2.03 -8.84 -6.81
N LEU A 36 -0.92 -8.99 -6.08
CA LEU A 36 -0.56 -10.25 -5.44
C LEU A 36 -1.64 -10.70 -4.44
N GLY A 37 -2.27 -9.76 -3.74
CA GLY A 37 -3.35 -10.02 -2.80
C GLY A 37 -4.67 -10.47 -3.44
N THR A 38 -4.81 -10.38 -4.76
CA THR A 38 -6.01 -10.90 -5.44
C THR A 38 -6.02 -12.42 -5.58
N SER A 39 -4.83 -13.06 -5.50
CA SER A 39 -4.73 -14.52 -5.50
C SER A 39 -4.95 -15.06 -4.09
N PRO A 40 -5.87 -16.03 -3.89
CA PRO A 40 -6.11 -16.66 -2.59
C PRO A 40 -4.86 -17.27 -1.96
N ASP A 41 -3.97 -17.84 -2.78
CA ASP A 41 -2.75 -18.50 -2.30
C ASP A 41 -1.73 -17.50 -1.73
N TRP A 42 -1.68 -16.30 -2.31
CA TRP A 42 -0.74 -15.26 -1.94
C TRP A 42 -1.34 -14.21 -1.01
N PHE A 43 -2.65 -14.24 -0.78
CA PHE A 43 -3.35 -13.26 0.05
C PHE A 43 -2.70 -13.06 1.45
N PRO A 44 -2.35 -14.12 2.21
CA PRO A 44 -1.71 -13.93 3.52
C PRO A 44 -0.35 -13.23 3.42
N ALA A 45 0.47 -13.60 2.43
CA ALA A 45 1.77 -13.00 2.20
C ALA A 45 1.63 -11.54 1.75
N ALA A 46 0.69 -11.26 0.84
CA ALA A 46 0.38 -9.91 0.36
C ALA A 46 -0.09 -9.01 1.51
N LEU A 47 -0.92 -9.51 2.43
CA LEU A 47 -1.33 -8.76 3.61
C LEU A 47 -0.13 -8.37 4.49
N ILE A 48 0.75 -9.32 4.80
CA ILE A 48 1.95 -9.07 5.62
C ILE A 48 2.86 -8.05 4.92
N LEU A 49 3.14 -8.25 3.64
CA LEU A 49 3.97 -7.33 2.84
C LEU A 49 3.35 -5.94 2.74
N GLY A 50 2.03 -5.86 2.56
CA GLY A 50 1.29 -4.60 2.50
C GLY A 50 1.43 -3.80 3.79
N VAL A 51 1.19 -4.44 4.95
CA VAL A 51 1.35 -3.80 6.27
C VAL A 51 2.78 -3.33 6.48
N LEU A 52 3.77 -4.17 6.19
CA LEU A 52 5.19 -3.82 6.32
C LEU A 52 5.56 -2.63 5.43
N THR A 53 5.06 -2.62 4.19
CA THR A 53 5.35 -1.55 3.25
C THR A 53 4.71 -0.23 3.69
N VAL A 54 3.46 -0.25 4.17
CA VAL A 54 2.77 0.95 4.65
C VAL A 54 3.50 1.51 5.87
N ALA A 55 3.87 0.64 6.81
CA ALA A 55 4.62 1.02 8.00
C ALA A 55 5.97 1.65 7.65
N LEU A 56 6.72 1.05 6.72
CA LEU A 56 8.02 1.57 6.30
C LEU A 56 7.89 2.90 5.57
N ALA A 57 6.88 3.05 4.70
CA ALA A 57 6.64 4.28 3.98
C ALA A 57 6.24 5.43 4.91
N ILE A 58 5.38 5.16 5.90
CA ILE A 58 5.04 6.12 6.95
C ILE A 58 6.26 6.50 7.77
N ALA A 59 7.11 5.52 8.15
CA ALA A 59 8.34 5.79 8.89
C ALA A 59 9.28 6.72 8.10
N VAL A 60 9.41 6.50 6.79
CA VAL A 60 10.19 7.37 5.89
C VAL A 60 9.60 8.79 5.83
N LEU A 61 8.27 8.91 5.70
CA LEU A 61 7.60 10.21 5.67
C LEU A 61 7.77 10.97 6.99
N MET A 62 7.57 10.30 8.13
CA MET A 62 7.75 10.87 9.47
C MET A 62 9.20 11.26 9.76
N ALA A 63 10.18 10.53 9.20
CA ALA A 63 11.60 10.89 9.32
C ALA A 63 11.94 12.19 8.56
N THR A 64 11.18 12.54 7.51
CA THR A 64 11.45 13.70 6.66
C THR A 64 10.60 14.94 6.99
N ALA A 65 9.46 14.77 7.66
CA ALA A 65 8.62 15.88 8.11
C ALA A 65 7.95 15.55 9.46
N THR A 66 8.09 16.45 10.43
CA THR A 66 7.57 16.29 11.81
C THR A 66 6.08 16.61 11.96
N LYS A 67 5.34 16.78 10.85
CA LYS A 67 3.94 17.19 10.88
C LYS A 67 3.00 15.99 10.91
N GLY A 68 2.18 15.89 11.94
CA GLY A 68 1.22 14.79 12.13
C GLY A 68 0.23 14.57 10.98
N TRP A 69 -0.12 15.60 10.21
CA TRP A 69 -1.00 15.43 9.03
C TRP A 69 -0.39 14.54 7.94
N VAL A 70 0.95 14.51 7.81
CA VAL A 70 1.66 13.67 6.84
C VAL A 70 1.43 12.18 7.13
N PHE A 71 1.34 11.81 8.41
CA PHE A 71 1.01 10.45 8.81
C PHE A 71 -0.36 10.03 8.27
N PHE A 72 -1.39 10.84 8.52
CA PHE A 72 -2.75 10.53 8.09
C PHE A 72 -2.88 10.53 6.57
N ALA A 73 -2.28 11.51 5.89
CA ALA A 73 -2.30 11.58 4.43
C ALA A 73 -1.62 10.35 3.81
N GLY A 74 -0.43 9.97 4.30
CA GLY A 74 0.28 8.78 3.85
C GLY A 74 -0.49 7.49 4.16
N LEU A 75 -1.05 7.34 5.36
CA LEU A 75 -1.84 6.16 5.72
C LEU A 75 -3.05 5.98 4.81
N ILE A 76 -3.85 7.04 4.62
CA ILE A 76 -5.08 6.98 3.81
C ILE A 76 -4.76 6.69 2.35
N THR A 77 -3.81 7.43 1.76
CA THR A 77 -3.44 7.25 0.35
C THR A 77 -2.76 5.90 0.12
N GLY A 78 -1.88 5.47 1.01
CA GLY A 78 -1.24 4.15 0.93
C GLY A 78 -2.24 3.00 0.99
N LEU A 79 -3.21 3.07 1.91
CA LEU A 79 -4.26 2.05 2.03
C LEU A 79 -5.18 2.05 0.80
N ALA A 80 -5.55 3.24 0.30
CA ALA A 80 -6.37 3.37 -0.90
C ALA A 80 -5.68 2.77 -2.14
N VAL A 81 -4.36 2.98 -2.30
CA VAL A 81 -3.60 2.39 -3.41
C VAL A 81 -3.49 0.87 -3.24
N ALA A 82 -3.13 0.39 -2.05
CA ALA A 82 -2.92 -1.04 -1.81
C ALA A 82 -4.22 -1.85 -1.99
N LEU A 83 -5.32 -1.40 -1.40
CA LEU A 83 -6.61 -2.10 -1.51
C LEU A 83 -7.28 -1.86 -2.86
N GLY A 84 -7.27 -0.60 -3.33
CA GLY A 84 -7.95 -0.22 -4.56
C GLY A 84 -7.33 -0.87 -5.80
N SER A 85 -6.00 -1.01 -5.85
CA SER A 85 -5.33 -1.65 -6.99
C SER A 85 -5.70 -3.13 -7.13
N GLY A 86 -5.80 -3.88 -6.03
CA GLY A 86 -6.25 -5.26 -6.03
C GLY A 86 -7.69 -5.39 -6.55
N LEU A 87 -8.61 -4.59 -6.02
CA LEU A 87 -10.02 -4.60 -6.46
C LEU A 87 -10.16 -4.24 -7.95
N VAL A 88 -9.44 -3.22 -8.41
CA VAL A 88 -9.44 -2.79 -9.82
C VAL A 88 -8.86 -3.89 -10.72
N PHE A 89 -7.76 -4.53 -10.31
CA PHE A 89 -7.16 -5.62 -11.07
C PHE A 89 -8.10 -6.82 -11.16
N GLN A 90 -8.68 -7.23 -10.04
CA GLN A 90 -9.63 -8.34 -9.97
C GLN A 90 -10.84 -8.08 -10.89
N ALA A 91 -11.43 -6.88 -10.82
CA ALA A 91 -12.54 -6.50 -11.66
C ALA A 91 -12.17 -6.45 -13.15
N ALA A 92 -11.02 -5.86 -13.50
CA ALA A 92 -10.55 -5.78 -14.88
C ALA A 92 -10.26 -7.17 -15.48
N LEU A 93 -9.65 -8.07 -14.70
CA LEU A 93 -9.35 -9.43 -15.15
C LEU A 93 -10.64 -10.24 -15.34
N MET A 94 -11.58 -10.17 -14.39
CA MET A 94 -12.87 -10.88 -14.50
C MET A 94 -13.75 -10.33 -15.62
N GLN A 95 -13.76 -9.01 -15.84
CA GLN A 95 -14.51 -8.41 -16.94
C GLN A 95 -13.94 -8.79 -18.32
N SER A 96 -12.63 -8.97 -18.43
CA SER A 96 -11.98 -9.25 -19.73
C SER A 96 -11.82 -10.73 -20.04
N GLN A 97 -11.60 -11.57 -19.03
CA GLN A 97 -11.27 -13.00 -19.19
C GLN A 97 -12.24 -13.94 -18.48
N GLY A 98 -13.09 -13.42 -17.57
CA GLY A 98 -14.03 -14.22 -16.81
C GLY A 98 -14.99 -14.98 -17.73
N ARG A 99 -15.17 -16.27 -17.46
CA ARG A 99 -16.11 -17.13 -18.19
C ARG A 99 -17.22 -17.60 -17.28
N ARG A 100 -18.47 -17.35 -17.70
CA ARG A 100 -19.63 -17.97 -17.07
C ARG A 100 -19.53 -19.48 -17.23
N THR A 101 -19.51 -20.17 -16.11
CA THR A 101 -19.33 -21.61 -16.02
C THR A 101 -20.31 -22.13 -15.00
N GLU A 102 -21.12 -23.11 -15.42
CA GLU A 102 -21.99 -23.83 -14.53
C GLU A 102 -21.14 -24.75 -13.62
N VAL A 103 -21.35 -24.60 -12.32
CA VAL A 103 -20.67 -25.40 -11.30
C VAL A 103 -21.69 -26.09 -10.43
N ARG A 104 -21.35 -27.28 -9.96
CA ARG A 104 -22.13 -28.04 -9.00
C ARG A 104 -21.47 -27.98 -7.63
N ILE A 105 -22.26 -27.69 -6.61
CA ILE A 105 -21.81 -27.77 -5.22
C ILE A 105 -21.74 -29.25 -4.85
N THR A 106 -20.54 -29.75 -4.58
CA THR A 106 -20.31 -31.18 -4.27
C THR A 106 -20.41 -31.48 -2.79
N SER A 107 -20.00 -30.53 -1.93
CA SER A 107 -20.06 -30.69 -0.48
C SER A 107 -20.06 -29.32 0.19
N VAL A 108 -20.76 -29.24 1.31
CA VAL A 108 -20.76 -28.07 2.20
C VAL A 108 -20.28 -28.50 3.57
N TYR A 109 -19.32 -27.77 4.13
CA TYR A 109 -18.87 -27.97 5.50
C TYR A 109 -18.86 -26.64 6.24
N THR A 110 -18.98 -26.72 7.56
CA THR A 110 -19.10 -25.54 8.42
C THR A 110 -17.91 -25.50 9.37
N THR A 111 -17.36 -24.31 9.56
CA THR A 111 -16.37 -24.05 10.61
C THR A 111 -16.95 -23.05 11.61
N GLU A 112 -16.67 -23.24 12.90
CA GLU A 112 -17.07 -22.27 13.92
C GLU A 112 -16.21 -21.01 13.84
N GLY A 113 -16.84 -19.90 13.44
CA GLY A 113 -16.24 -18.57 13.48
C GLY A 113 -16.58 -17.85 14.79
N LYS A 114 -15.84 -16.76 15.08
CA LYS A 114 -16.07 -15.93 16.28
C LYS A 114 -17.46 -15.27 16.32
N THR A 115 -18.08 -15.08 15.16
CA THR A 115 -19.36 -14.40 14.98
C THR A 115 -20.48 -15.33 14.51
N GLY A 116 -20.25 -16.65 14.50
CA GLY A 116 -21.21 -17.65 14.03
C GLY A 116 -20.58 -18.67 13.07
N PRO A 117 -21.39 -19.61 12.55
CA PRO A 117 -20.93 -20.61 11.59
C PRO A 117 -20.49 -19.95 10.27
N ILE A 118 -19.35 -20.38 9.75
CA ILE A 118 -18.84 -20.01 8.43
C ILE A 118 -19.00 -21.24 7.54
N TYR A 119 -19.80 -21.10 6.49
CA TYR A 119 -20.04 -22.17 5.52
C TYR A 119 -19.02 -22.11 4.38
N HIS A 120 -18.43 -23.26 4.09
CA HIS A 120 -17.49 -23.49 3.00
C HIS A 120 -18.10 -24.46 2.02
N CYS A 121 -17.98 -24.15 0.74
CA CYS A 121 -18.50 -24.97 -0.33
C CYS A 121 -17.42 -25.41 -1.28
N ARG A 122 -17.44 -26.70 -1.61
CA ARG A 122 -16.60 -27.25 -2.64
C ARG A 122 -17.34 -27.36 -3.95
N LEU A 123 -16.83 -26.70 -4.95
CA LEU A 123 -17.40 -26.62 -6.28
C LEU A 123 -16.72 -27.61 -7.22
N LYS A 124 -17.47 -28.06 -8.22
CA LYS A 124 -16.92 -28.80 -9.35
C LYS A 124 -17.64 -28.37 -10.62
N ARG A 125 -16.89 -28.11 -11.69
CA ARG A 125 -17.50 -27.78 -12.98
C ARG A 125 -18.34 -28.95 -13.50
N THR A 126 -19.49 -28.63 -14.09
CA THR A 126 -20.38 -29.65 -14.69
C THR A 126 -19.76 -30.30 -15.93
N ASP A 127 -18.87 -29.58 -16.63
CA ASP A 127 -18.13 -30.06 -17.81
C ASP A 127 -16.95 -31.01 -17.49
N GLY A 128 -16.71 -31.31 -16.21
CA GLY A 128 -15.68 -32.24 -15.77
C GLY A 128 -14.24 -31.71 -15.83
N ARG A 129 -14.02 -30.45 -16.23
CA ARG A 129 -12.68 -29.84 -16.21
C ARG A 129 -12.25 -29.51 -14.77
N PRO A 130 -10.93 -29.49 -14.49
CA PRO A 130 -10.43 -29.02 -13.21
C PRO A 130 -10.79 -27.54 -12.99
N MET A 131 -10.85 -27.16 -11.72
CA MET A 131 -11.21 -25.81 -11.29
C MET A 131 -10.31 -25.40 -10.15
N ASP A 132 -9.58 -24.31 -10.35
CA ASP A 132 -8.77 -23.70 -9.30
C ASP A 132 -9.67 -22.96 -8.31
N HIS A 133 -9.22 -22.89 -7.06
CA HIS A 133 -9.95 -22.24 -5.96
C HIS A 133 -11.41 -22.72 -5.83
N ALA A 134 -11.60 -24.04 -5.97
CA ALA A 134 -12.91 -24.70 -5.89
C ALA A 134 -13.57 -24.64 -4.50
N ASP A 135 -12.81 -24.33 -3.45
CA ASP A 135 -13.32 -24.15 -2.10
C ASP A 135 -13.63 -22.65 -1.88
N ILE A 136 -14.92 -22.30 -1.82
CA ILE A 136 -15.42 -20.93 -1.67
C ILE A 136 -16.12 -20.71 -0.32
N VAL A 137 -16.12 -19.46 0.14
CA VAL A 137 -16.76 -19.05 1.40
C VAL A 137 -17.82 -17.99 1.12
N GLY A 138 -19.05 -18.21 1.59
CA GLY A 138 -20.11 -17.20 1.62
C GLY A 138 -20.72 -16.76 0.28
N MET A 139 -20.29 -17.32 -0.86
CA MET A 139 -20.90 -17.06 -2.18
C MET A 139 -22.00 -18.10 -2.45
N GLY A 140 -23.24 -17.82 -2.05
CA GLY A 140 -24.41 -18.68 -2.32
C GLY A 140 -24.62 -19.81 -1.31
N CYS A 141 -23.59 -20.17 -0.54
CA CYS A 141 -23.66 -21.26 0.42
C CYS A 141 -24.16 -20.85 1.80
N ASN A 142 -25.38 -21.28 2.10
CA ASN A 142 -26.08 -20.99 3.35
C ASN A 142 -26.25 -22.23 4.22
N GLY A 143 -26.13 -23.44 3.66
CA GLY A 143 -26.25 -24.67 4.43
C GLY A 143 -25.97 -25.94 3.66
N LYS A 144 -26.19 -27.09 4.30
CA LYS A 144 -25.92 -28.42 3.71
C LYS A 144 -26.92 -28.78 2.61
N GLU A 145 -28.08 -28.14 2.63
CA GLU A 145 -29.14 -28.22 1.63
C GLU A 145 -28.70 -27.76 0.24
N ASP A 146 -27.67 -26.92 0.16
CA ASP A 146 -27.11 -26.45 -1.11
C ASP A 146 -26.23 -27.52 -1.77
N ALA A 147 -25.91 -28.63 -1.08
CA ALA A 147 -25.14 -29.72 -1.67
C ALA A 147 -25.93 -30.38 -2.82
N GLY A 148 -25.33 -30.40 -4.00
CA GLY A 148 -25.86 -31.02 -5.20
C GLY A 148 -26.56 -30.06 -6.15
N THR A 149 -26.80 -28.80 -5.76
CA THR A 149 -27.34 -27.75 -6.62
C THR A 149 -26.29 -27.27 -7.63
N THR A 150 -26.78 -26.64 -8.70
CA THR A 150 -25.96 -26.04 -9.75
C THR A 150 -26.13 -24.53 -9.72
N GLU A 151 -25.02 -23.81 -9.86
CA GLU A 151 -24.98 -22.36 -9.92
C GLU A 151 -24.08 -21.90 -11.06
N ASP A 152 -24.41 -20.75 -11.63
CA ASP A 152 -23.56 -20.09 -12.61
C ASP A 152 -22.57 -19.17 -11.89
N LEU A 153 -21.28 -19.45 -12.05
CA LEU A 153 -20.21 -18.60 -11.56
C LEU A 153 -19.38 -18.04 -12.70
N LEU A 154 -18.84 -16.85 -12.48
CA LEU A 154 -17.78 -16.30 -13.28
C LEU A 154 -16.45 -16.90 -12.80
N VAL A 155 -15.77 -17.62 -13.69
CA VAL A 155 -14.50 -18.31 -13.39
C VAL A 155 -13.39 -17.69 -14.21
N ASP A 156 -12.26 -17.41 -13.56
CA ASP A 156 -11.01 -17.01 -14.23
C ASP A 156 -10.35 -18.24 -14.88
N PRO A 157 -10.19 -18.29 -16.22
CA PRO A 157 -9.55 -19.40 -16.90
C PRO A 157 -8.07 -19.59 -16.56
N SER A 158 -7.40 -18.54 -16.06
CA SER A 158 -5.98 -18.59 -15.69
C SER A 158 -5.75 -19.16 -14.29
N GLY A 159 -6.81 -19.30 -13.48
CA GLY A 159 -6.74 -19.81 -12.12
C GLY A 159 -6.10 -18.85 -11.13
N TRP A 160 -5.94 -17.56 -11.46
CA TRP A 160 -5.34 -16.58 -10.57
C TRP A 160 -6.32 -16.09 -9.50
N LEU A 161 -7.58 -15.87 -9.90
CA LEU A 161 -8.64 -15.36 -9.04
C LEU A 161 -9.57 -16.47 -8.57
N ALA A 162 -10.12 -16.29 -7.37
CA ALA A 162 -11.26 -17.06 -6.92
C ALA A 162 -12.50 -16.82 -7.83
N PRO A 163 -13.38 -17.81 -7.98
CA PRO A 163 -14.66 -17.64 -8.68
C PRO A 163 -15.47 -16.49 -8.08
N GLN A 164 -16.29 -15.85 -8.91
CA GLN A 164 -17.22 -14.81 -8.48
C GLN A 164 -18.63 -15.12 -8.95
N PRO A 165 -19.66 -14.53 -8.33
CA PRO A 165 -21.03 -14.71 -8.80
C PRO A 165 -21.18 -14.19 -10.24
N ALA A 166 -21.95 -14.89 -11.08
CA ALA A 166 -22.05 -14.59 -12.52
C ALA A 166 -22.73 -13.25 -12.85
N ASP A 167 -23.40 -12.65 -11.87
CA ASP A 167 -24.05 -11.34 -11.88
C ASP A 167 -23.19 -10.23 -11.25
N ALA A 168 -21.92 -10.50 -10.94
CA ALA A 168 -20.99 -9.48 -10.46
C ALA A 168 -20.95 -8.25 -11.40
N ASP A 169 -21.24 -7.07 -10.84
CA ASP A 169 -21.24 -5.82 -11.59
C ASP A 169 -19.86 -5.15 -11.58
N PHE A 170 -19.30 -4.96 -12.77
CA PHE A 170 -18.01 -4.29 -12.99
C PHE A 170 -18.16 -2.86 -13.54
N SER A 171 -19.38 -2.30 -13.57
CA SER A 171 -19.65 -0.94 -14.03
C SER A 171 -18.87 0.14 -13.26
N SER A 172 -18.51 -0.15 -12.01
CA SER A 172 -17.72 0.75 -11.14
C SER A 172 -16.22 0.76 -11.42
N LEU A 173 -15.72 -0.13 -12.30
CA LEU A 173 -14.29 -0.25 -12.62
C LEU A 173 -13.64 1.09 -13.02
N PRO A 174 -14.22 1.92 -13.90
CA PRO A 174 -13.61 3.21 -14.28
C PRO A 174 -13.45 4.15 -13.08
N VAL A 175 -14.42 4.15 -12.17
CA VAL A 175 -14.37 4.95 -10.93
C VAL A 175 -13.26 4.45 -10.03
N GLY A 176 -13.11 3.13 -9.89
CA GLY A 176 -12.01 2.51 -9.15
C GLY A 176 -10.63 2.88 -9.70
N VAL A 177 -10.45 2.79 -11.03
CA VAL A 177 -9.20 3.17 -11.71
C VAL A 177 -8.86 4.63 -11.44
N VAL A 178 -9.83 5.53 -11.58
CA VAL A 178 -9.63 6.97 -11.29
C VAL A 178 -9.30 7.18 -9.82
N GLY A 179 -10.00 6.52 -8.90
CA GLY A 179 -9.76 6.62 -7.46
C GLY A 179 -8.33 6.22 -7.06
N VAL A 180 -7.84 5.10 -7.59
CA VAL A 180 -6.45 4.65 -7.38
C VAL A 180 -5.46 5.66 -7.96
N GLY A 181 -5.71 6.15 -9.18
CA GLY A 181 -4.86 7.18 -9.81
C GLY A 181 -4.76 8.47 -9.00
N VAL A 182 -5.90 8.95 -8.47
CA VAL A 182 -5.94 10.12 -7.57
C VAL A 182 -5.17 9.85 -6.28
N ALA A 183 -5.31 8.67 -5.68
CA ALA A 183 -4.59 8.31 -4.46
C ALA A 183 -3.06 8.28 -4.68
N ILE A 184 -2.60 7.75 -5.80
CA ILE A 184 -1.18 7.80 -6.20
C ILE A 184 -0.72 9.26 -6.38
N GLY A 185 -1.52 10.08 -7.07
CA GLY A 185 -1.21 11.50 -7.26
C GLY A 185 -1.07 12.26 -5.94
N LEU A 186 -1.98 12.00 -4.99
CA LEU A 186 -1.94 12.59 -3.65
C LEU A 186 -0.72 12.10 -2.86
N TRP A 187 -0.36 10.81 -2.96
CA TRP A 187 0.84 10.27 -2.37
C TRP A 187 2.09 11.03 -2.86
N GLU A 188 2.27 11.17 -4.17
CA GLU A 188 3.41 11.89 -4.74
C GLU A 188 3.44 13.36 -4.30
N LEU A 189 2.27 13.98 -4.17
CA LEU A 189 2.14 15.34 -3.66
C LEU A 189 2.61 15.43 -2.19
N THR A 190 2.27 14.44 -1.35
CA THR A 190 2.77 14.37 0.03
C THR A 190 4.29 14.17 0.07
N VAL A 191 4.85 13.27 -0.74
CA VAL A 191 6.31 13.05 -0.84
C VAL A 191 7.03 14.32 -1.28
N TRP A 192 6.45 15.06 -2.22
CA TRP A 192 7.00 16.33 -2.66
C TRP A 192 6.96 17.39 -1.56
N GLN A 193 5.84 17.50 -0.83
CA GLN A 193 5.70 18.45 0.28
C GLN A 193 6.66 18.12 1.43
N THR A 194 6.78 16.85 1.82
CA THR A 194 7.71 16.42 2.89
C THR A 194 9.15 16.68 2.50
N ARG A 195 9.53 16.41 1.24
CA ARG A 195 10.84 16.79 0.70
C ARG A 195 11.07 18.30 0.80
N ARG A 196 10.10 19.13 0.43
CA ARG A 196 10.22 20.60 0.48
C ARG A 196 10.37 21.11 1.92
N ILE A 197 9.62 20.55 2.86
CA ILE A 197 9.69 20.87 4.28
C ILE A 197 11.05 20.44 4.85
N GLY A 198 11.45 19.18 4.65
CA GLY A 198 12.72 18.67 5.15
C GLY A 198 13.94 19.40 4.59
N LEU A 199 13.92 19.82 3.31
CA LEU A 199 14.99 20.64 2.74
C LEU A 199 15.03 22.06 3.34
N ARG A 200 13.88 22.65 3.66
CA ARG A 200 13.81 23.96 4.34
C ARG A 200 14.35 23.87 5.77
N GLU A 201 14.00 22.82 6.49
CA GLU A 201 14.48 22.56 7.86
C GLU A 201 15.99 22.28 7.88
N ALA A 202 16.51 21.51 6.92
CA ALA A 202 17.94 21.25 6.77
C ALA A 202 18.74 22.52 6.38
N ALA A 203 18.14 23.44 5.63
CA ALA A 203 18.75 24.72 5.30
C ALA A 203 18.77 25.69 6.51
N ALA A 204 17.74 25.62 7.36
CA ALA A 204 17.59 26.45 8.56
C ALA A 204 18.50 26.00 9.73
N ASN A 205 18.95 24.75 9.75
CA ASN A 205 19.85 24.19 10.77
C ASN A 205 21.28 23.94 10.22
N PRO A 206 22.17 24.95 10.22
CA PRO A 206 23.53 24.83 9.68
C PRO A 206 24.49 23.93 10.48
N THR A 207 24.10 23.48 11.68
CA THR A 207 24.88 22.56 12.54
C THR A 207 24.67 21.08 12.23
N ALA A 208 23.92 20.73 11.18
CA ALA A 208 23.76 19.34 10.75
C ALA A 208 25.12 18.71 10.39
N PRO A 209 25.46 17.51 10.94
CA PRO A 209 26.75 16.88 10.72
C PRO A 209 26.91 16.54 9.24
N GLY A 210 27.84 17.23 8.57
CA GLY A 210 28.12 17.03 7.14
C GLY A 210 28.30 18.31 6.32
N ARG A 211 28.05 19.49 6.88
CA ARG A 211 28.50 20.73 6.23
C ARG A 211 29.97 20.94 6.61
N PRO A 212 30.95 20.93 5.67
CA PRO A 212 32.28 21.38 6.00
C PRO A 212 32.12 22.81 6.51
N SER A 213 32.53 23.00 7.75
CA SER A 213 32.70 24.30 8.38
C SER A 213 33.56 25.15 7.43
N GLY A 214 32.89 25.92 6.57
CA GLY A 214 33.52 27.01 5.85
C GLY A 214 33.84 28.06 6.89
N ALA A 215 34.96 27.85 7.58
CA ALA A 215 35.58 28.85 8.42
C ALA A 215 35.78 30.09 7.53
N LYS A 216 34.90 31.08 7.67
CA LYS A 216 35.25 32.45 7.31
C LYS A 216 36.47 32.79 8.17
N PRO A 217 37.64 33.11 7.59
CA PRO A 217 38.73 33.62 8.38
C PRO A 217 38.23 34.91 9.03
N SER A 218 38.14 34.89 10.36
CA SER A 218 37.84 36.05 11.17
C SER A 218 38.86 37.13 10.84
N ALA A 219 38.41 38.20 10.18
CA ALA A 219 39.20 39.34 9.77
C ALA A 219 39.47 40.29 10.95
N ASP A 220 39.79 39.76 12.14
CA ASP A 220 39.84 40.53 13.38
C ASP A 220 41.18 40.45 14.12
N ASN A 221 42.30 40.29 13.39
CA ASN A 221 43.61 40.28 14.05
C ASN A 221 44.75 40.97 13.29
N ARG A 222 44.43 41.95 12.43
CA ARG A 222 45.45 42.69 11.66
C ARG A 222 45.78 44.10 12.16
N SER A 223 45.13 44.60 13.22
CA SER A 223 45.36 45.98 13.71
C SER A 223 46.24 46.10 14.97
N LYS A 224 46.45 45.04 15.75
CA LYS A 224 47.22 45.14 17.02
C LYS A 224 48.74 45.03 16.89
N LYS A 225 49.30 44.70 15.72
CA LYS A 225 50.76 44.50 15.57
C LYS A 225 51.54 45.70 15.03
N LYS A 226 50.90 46.83 14.71
CA LYS A 226 51.59 48.03 14.17
C LYS A 226 51.83 49.16 15.17
N ARG A 227 51.43 49.04 16.44
CA ARG A 227 51.53 50.13 17.43
C ARG A 227 52.53 49.90 18.56
N LYS A 228 53.59 49.12 18.31
CA LYS A 228 54.67 48.87 19.29
C LYS A 228 56.09 49.03 18.74
N ARG A 229 56.26 49.77 17.64
CA ARG A 229 57.56 50.24 17.16
C ARG A 229 57.41 51.61 16.52
N ARG A 230 57.47 52.64 17.37
CA ARG A 230 58.12 53.94 17.13
C ARG A 230 58.07 54.70 18.43
#